data_AF-A0A6B2EIY2-F1
#
_entry.id   AF-A0A6B2EIY2-F1
#
_cell.length_a   1.000
_cell.length_b   1.000
_cell.length_c   1.000
_cell.angle_alpha   90.00
_cell.angle_beta   90.00
_cell.angle_gamma   90.00
#
_symmetry.space_group_name_H-M   'P 1'
#
loop_
_entity.id
_entity.type
_entity.pdbx_description
1 polymer ?
#
loop_
_entity_poly.entity_id
_entity_poly.type
_entity_poly.pdbx_seq_one_letter_code
_entity_poly.pdbx_strand_id
1 'polypeptide(L)'
;MVGLLSKFLVLPAPGIVYTEDMESPVNCYSKVLLGHLSSRSALQRSISAMVLSFWALGDPSIRPGPEMLREKLKMCLNECIYYDEVGILFTRLLQESRDFLATLKQYKVPIVEYEGLKVLTLDHIQALATSLTENLKNKQGLRPKVAEMIESRRKGLQMSCSQTSSEQNTFNIATQAALAGAVVCLNCLPERLNPVIKPIMESLKREEVEILQQLSAQYLVRLLDEIVERNPCPNNKIITNLGTLLKTDTDFTPKIVIPVEPYESNRCAEAYLGILTLSNQEKALTVQNGQATRGPGRPPNVSEVTLEEMREAEDPQKKINRVQRIGATFAITEICRYFGDDLKRKIPKIWELMTDFMREKLTKEATSGWLTVKLAEEQMGELMTSLQVTEVAFPNL
;
A
#
# COMPACT_ATOMS: atom_id res chain seq x y z
N MET A 1 7.32 -14.49 -17.17
CA MET A 1 6.75 -13.34 -17.90
C MET A 1 6.06 -13.82 -19.18
N VAL A 2 4.84 -14.33 -19.10
CA VAL A 2 4.08 -14.81 -20.29
C VAL A 2 3.77 -13.66 -21.26
N GLY A 3 3.59 -12.44 -20.77
CA GLY A 3 3.32 -11.27 -21.61
C GLY A 3 4.39 -10.93 -22.65
N LEU A 4 5.67 -11.25 -22.38
CA LEU A 4 6.75 -11.05 -23.37
C LEU A 4 6.60 -11.97 -24.60
N LEU A 5 5.91 -13.10 -24.45
CA LEU A 5 5.66 -14.04 -25.53
C LEU A 5 4.45 -13.62 -26.39
N SER A 6 3.63 -12.69 -25.93
CA SER A 6 2.44 -12.21 -26.64
C SER A 6 2.77 -11.69 -28.04
N LYS A 7 3.93 -11.04 -28.21
CA LYS A 7 4.39 -10.56 -29.53
C LYS A 7 4.51 -11.66 -30.57
N PHE A 8 4.75 -12.90 -30.16
CA PHE A 8 4.84 -14.05 -31.05
C PHE A 8 3.46 -14.69 -31.30
N LEU A 9 2.57 -14.63 -30.31
CA LEU A 9 1.21 -15.18 -30.42
C LEU A 9 0.32 -14.39 -31.39
N VAL A 10 0.64 -13.12 -31.60
CA VAL A 10 -0.16 -12.22 -32.44
C VAL A 10 0.34 -12.11 -33.89
N LEU A 11 1.40 -12.84 -34.26
CA LEU A 11 1.92 -12.83 -35.62
C LEU A 11 0.96 -13.55 -36.58
N PRO A 12 0.81 -13.06 -37.82
CA PRO A 12 0.11 -13.79 -38.88
C PRO A 12 0.68 -15.19 -39.05
N ALA A 13 -0.19 -16.20 -39.20
CA ALA A 13 0.26 -17.54 -39.53
C ALA A 13 1.01 -17.54 -40.88
N PRO A 14 2.17 -18.24 -40.98
CA PRO A 14 2.93 -18.28 -42.22
C PRO A 14 2.09 -18.77 -43.41
N GLY A 15 2.07 -17.99 -44.49
CA GLY A 15 1.32 -18.32 -45.71
C GLY A 15 -0.17 -17.98 -45.69
N ILE A 16 -0.69 -17.36 -44.63
CA ILE A 16 -2.09 -16.90 -44.55
C ILE A 16 -2.15 -15.39 -44.76
N VAL A 17 -2.96 -14.96 -45.73
CA VAL A 17 -3.33 -13.55 -45.93
C VAL A 17 -4.68 -13.33 -45.22
N TYR A 18 -4.67 -12.53 -44.16
CA TYR A 18 -5.88 -12.21 -43.41
C TYR A 18 -6.69 -11.16 -44.18
N THR A 19 -7.92 -11.51 -44.56
CA THR A 19 -8.90 -10.57 -45.15
C THR A 19 -9.73 -9.88 -44.05
N GLU A 20 -10.48 -8.83 -44.37
CA GLU A 20 -11.30 -8.10 -43.39
C GLU A 20 -12.37 -8.99 -42.72
N ASP A 21 -12.85 -10.02 -43.41
CA ASP A 21 -13.81 -11.00 -42.89
C ASP A 21 -13.16 -12.05 -41.96
N MET A 22 -11.84 -12.13 -41.94
CA MET A 22 -11.09 -13.09 -41.13
C MET A 22 -10.62 -12.46 -39.82
N GLU A 23 -10.80 -13.20 -38.73
CA GLU A 23 -10.31 -12.74 -37.44
C GLU A 23 -8.78 -12.83 -37.35
N SER A 24 -8.13 -11.69 -37.15
CA SER A 24 -6.68 -11.62 -37.02
C SER A 24 -6.19 -12.28 -35.72
N PRO A 25 -4.95 -12.78 -35.65
CA PRO A 25 -4.41 -13.39 -34.42
C PRO A 25 -4.41 -12.41 -33.23
N VAL A 26 -4.15 -11.12 -33.50
CA VAL A 26 -4.26 -10.04 -32.51
C VAL A 26 -5.67 -9.98 -31.94
N ASN A 27 -6.70 -10.04 -32.78
CA ASN A 27 -8.10 -9.96 -32.35
C ASN A 27 -8.50 -11.20 -31.54
N CYS A 28 -8.13 -12.41 -32.00
CA CYS A 28 -8.35 -13.64 -31.26
C CYS A 28 -7.69 -13.59 -29.86
N TYR A 29 -6.43 -13.18 -29.79
CA TYR A 29 -5.71 -13.05 -28.53
C TYR A 29 -6.33 -11.99 -27.61
N SER A 30 -6.77 -10.87 -28.19
CA SER A 30 -7.48 -9.80 -27.48
C SER A 30 -8.79 -10.32 -26.86
N LYS A 31 -9.58 -11.13 -27.58
CA LYS A 31 -10.82 -11.72 -27.04
C LYS A 31 -10.55 -12.64 -25.84
N VAL A 32 -9.47 -13.42 -25.87
CA VAL A 32 -9.08 -14.26 -24.73
C VAL A 32 -8.79 -13.41 -23.49
N LEU A 33 -7.96 -12.37 -23.63
CA LEU A 33 -7.65 -11.45 -22.54
C LEU A 33 -8.90 -10.70 -22.05
N LEU A 34 -9.80 -10.32 -22.97
CA LEU A 34 -11.06 -9.67 -22.64
C LEU A 34 -11.96 -10.54 -21.76
N GLY A 35 -12.02 -11.85 -22.04
CA GLY A 35 -12.74 -12.81 -21.21
C GLY A 35 -12.23 -12.84 -19.77
N HIS A 36 -10.92 -12.88 -19.59
CA HIS A 36 -10.30 -12.89 -18.26
C HIS A 36 -10.39 -11.55 -17.53
N LEU A 37 -10.28 -10.42 -18.23
CA LEU A 37 -10.52 -9.09 -17.66
C LEU A 37 -11.96 -8.90 -17.20
N SER A 38 -12.91 -9.62 -17.80
CA SER A 38 -14.33 -9.57 -17.46
C SER A 38 -14.72 -10.49 -16.30
N SER A 39 -13.83 -11.39 -15.88
CA SER A 39 -14.04 -12.32 -14.76
C SER A 39 -14.27 -11.63 -13.42
N ARG A 40 -14.80 -12.35 -12.43
CA ARG A 40 -14.81 -11.94 -11.01
C ARG A 40 -13.62 -12.47 -10.21
N SER A 41 -12.71 -13.22 -10.82
CA SER A 41 -11.47 -13.64 -10.19
C SER A 41 -10.45 -12.49 -10.18
N ALA A 42 -9.97 -12.14 -8.98
CA ALA A 42 -8.87 -11.20 -8.79
C ALA A 42 -7.61 -11.66 -9.53
N LEU A 43 -7.31 -12.96 -9.45
CA LEU A 43 -6.13 -13.55 -10.07
C LEU A 43 -6.18 -13.44 -11.60
N GLN A 44 -7.31 -13.81 -12.20
CA GLN A 44 -7.47 -13.76 -13.66
C GLN A 44 -7.34 -12.33 -14.19
N ARG A 45 -7.96 -11.35 -13.51
CA ARG A 45 -7.83 -9.92 -13.87
C ARG A 45 -6.39 -9.44 -13.73
N SER A 46 -5.76 -9.72 -12.60
CA SER A 46 -4.38 -9.30 -12.31
C SER A 46 -3.39 -9.87 -13.32
N ILE A 47 -3.45 -11.17 -13.59
CA ILE A 47 -2.56 -11.83 -14.54
C ILE A 47 -2.78 -11.28 -15.95
N SER A 48 -4.03 -11.10 -16.38
CA SER A 48 -4.32 -10.56 -17.71
C SER A 48 -3.81 -9.14 -17.88
N ALA A 49 -3.97 -8.30 -16.85
CA ALA A 49 -3.41 -6.96 -16.83
C ALA A 49 -1.88 -6.98 -16.87
N MET A 50 -1.21 -7.82 -16.07
CA MET A 50 0.24 -7.97 -16.13
C MET A 50 0.73 -8.48 -17.49
N VAL A 51 0.02 -9.43 -18.10
CA VAL A 51 0.32 -9.92 -19.46
C VAL A 51 0.26 -8.78 -20.46
N LEU A 52 -0.76 -7.92 -20.38
CA LEU A 52 -0.87 -6.71 -21.21
C LEU A 52 0.28 -5.73 -20.96
N SER A 53 0.61 -5.47 -19.70
CA SER A 53 1.75 -4.63 -19.33
C SER A 53 3.04 -5.14 -19.96
N PHE A 54 3.39 -6.41 -19.72
CA PHE A 54 4.63 -6.99 -20.23
C PHE A 54 4.65 -7.14 -21.74
N TRP A 55 3.49 -7.34 -22.39
CA TRP A 55 3.41 -7.29 -23.85
C TRP A 55 3.77 -5.90 -24.37
N ALA A 56 3.13 -4.85 -23.84
CA ALA A 56 3.40 -3.48 -24.25
C ALA A 56 4.84 -3.05 -23.96
N LEU A 57 5.45 -3.56 -22.87
CA LEU A 57 6.85 -3.33 -22.56
C LEU A 57 7.80 -4.06 -23.51
N GLY A 58 7.52 -5.31 -23.86
CA GLY A 58 8.35 -6.13 -24.75
C GLY A 58 8.19 -5.81 -26.24
N ASP A 59 7.09 -5.17 -26.61
CA ASP A 59 6.77 -4.78 -27.98
C ASP A 59 6.08 -3.41 -28.00
N PRO A 60 6.84 -2.30 -28.17
CA PRO A 60 6.27 -0.97 -28.23
C PRO A 60 5.30 -0.73 -29.40
N SER A 61 5.35 -1.56 -30.45
CA SER A 61 4.49 -1.39 -31.65
C SER A 61 3.02 -1.62 -31.35
N ILE A 62 2.70 -2.34 -30.27
CA ILE A 62 1.31 -2.58 -29.90
C ILE A 62 0.65 -1.34 -29.32
N ARG A 63 1.40 -0.36 -28.79
CA ARG A 63 0.84 0.80 -28.07
C ARG A 63 0.10 1.73 -29.06
N PRO A 64 -1.15 2.15 -28.81
CA PRO A 64 -1.82 2.14 -27.51
C PRO A 64 -2.62 0.88 -27.13
N GLY A 65 -2.48 -0.19 -27.89
CA GLY A 65 -3.18 -1.46 -27.72
C GLY A 65 -4.48 -1.54 -28.52
N PRO A 66 -5.03 -2.75 -28.74
CA PRO A 66 -6.35 -2.93 -29.34
C PRO A 66 -7.45 -2.18 -28.57
N GLU A 67 -8.36 -1.52 -29.30
CA GLU A 67 -9.36 -0.62 -28.72
C GLU A 67 -10.24 -1.28 -27.65
N MET A 68 -10.76 -2.47 -27.93
CA MET A 68 -11.59 -3.24 -27.00
C MET A 68 -10.91 -3.50 -25.64
N LEU A 69 -9.58 -3.67 -25.63
CA LEU A 69 -8.82 -3.90 -24.41
C LEU A 69 -8.61 -2.59 -23.65
N ARG A 70 -8.33 -1.50 -24.36
CA ARG A 70 -8.20 -0.16 -23.74
C ARG A 70 -9.49 0.24 -23.05
N GLU A 71 -10.62 0.07 -23.72
CA GLU A 71 -11.95 0.38 -23.16
C GLU A 71 -12.24 -0.49 -21.95
N LYS A 72 -12.01 -1.81 -22.05
CA LYS A 72 -12.27 -2.71 -20.92
C LYS A 72 -11.37 -2.41 -19.72
N LEU A 73 -10.08 -2.11 -19.92
CA LEU A 73 -9.19 -1.71 -18.83
C LEU A 73 -9.69 -0.45 -18.10
N LYS A 74 -10.11 0.57 -18.87
CA LYS A 74 -10.69 1.80 -18.31
C LYS A 74 -11.99 1.53 -17.55
N MET A 75 -12.83 0.60 -18.02
CA MET A 75 -14.01 0.16 -17.27
C MET A 75 -13.60 -0.52 -15.96
N CYS A 76 -12.67 -1.48 -16.00
CA CYS A 76 -12.24 -2.22 -14.82
C CYS A 76 -11.65 -1.33 -13.71
N LEU A 77 -10.99 -0.22 -14.06
CA LEU A 77 -10.49 0.76 -13.09
C LEU A 77 -11.59 1.51 -12.32
N ASN A 78 -12.81 1.56 -12.86
CA ASN A 78 -13.96 2.21 -12.23
C ASN A 78 -14.95 1.21 -11.63
N GLU A 79 -14.73 -0.09 -11.81
CA GLU A 79 -15.57 -1.14 -11.25
C GLU A 79 -15.28 -1.37 -9.77
N CYS A 80 -16.33 -1.53 -8.97
CA CYS A 80 -16.25 -2.04 -7.60
C CYS A 80 -16.83 -3.45 -7.57
N ILE A 81 -15.98 -4.47 -7.45
CA ILE A 81 -16.40 -5.87 -7.43
C ILE A 81 -15.93 -6.59 -6.18
N TYR A 82 -16.74 -7.56 -5.73
CA TYR A 82 -16.30 -8.59 -4.80
C TYR A 82 -15.71 -9.75 -5.59
N TYR A 83 -14.55 -10.21 -5.17
CA TYR A 83 -13.82 -11.24 -5.88
C TYR A 83 -14.29 -12.64 -5.47
N ASP A 84 -14.24 -13.59 -6.40
CA ASP A 84 -14.66 -14.97 -6.12
C ASP A 84 -13.77 -15.62 -5.04
N GLU A 85 -12.50 -15.21 -4.95
CA GLU A 85 -11.53 -15.69 -3.97
C GLU A 85 -11.96 -15.45 -2.51
N VAL A 86 -12.77 -14.41 -2.24
CA VAL A 86 -13.30 -14.13 -0.89
C VAL A 86 -14.70 -14.71 -0.66
N GLY A 87 -15.29 -15.39 -1.64
CA GLY A 87 -16.68 -15.87 -1.58
C GLY A 87 -16.97 -16.79 -0.38
N ILE A 88 -16.02 -17.65 -0.01
CA ILE A 88 -16.15 -18.55 1.16
C ILE A 88 -16.19 -17.74 2.46
N LEU A 89 -15.28 -16.77 2.61
CA LEU A 89 -15.23 -15.90 3.80
C LEU A 89 -16.52 -15.10 3.94
N PHE A 90 -17.03 -14.55 2.83
CA PHE A 90 -18.32 -13.86 2.80
C PHE A 90 -19.49 -14.75 3.20
N THR A 91 -19.54 -15.98 2.68
CA THR A 91 -20.60 -16.94 3.01
C THR A 91 -20.60 -17.25 4.50
N ARG A 92 -19.41 -17.48 5.08
CA ARG A 92 -19.24 -17.69 6.51
C ARG A 92 -19.66 -16.46 7.33
N LEU A 93 -19.20 -15.27 6.93
CA LEU A 93 -19.54 -14.02 7.61
C LEU A 93 -21.05 -13.75 7.61
N LEU A 94 -21.73 -14.03 6.49
CA LEU A 94 -23.19 -13.93 6.38
C LEU A 94 -23.90 -14.90 7.34
N GLN A 95 -23.40 -16.13 7.47
CA GLN A 95 -23.94 -17.10 8.40
C GLN A 95 -23.77 -16.62 9.85
N GLU A 96 -22.55 -16.20 10.23
CA GLU A 96 -22.26 -15.66 11.55
C GLU A 96 -23.13 -14.43 11.88
N SER A 97 -23.38 -13.56 10.90
CA SER A 97 -24.23 -12.38 11.04
C SER A 97 -25.70 -12.75 11.30
N ARG A 98 -26.23 -13.73 10.55
CA ARG A 98 -27.61 -14.23 10.74
C ARG A 98 -27.77 -14.92 12.10
N ASP A 99 -26.78 -15.71 12.50
CA ASP A 99 -26.79 -16.39 13.79
C ASP A 99 -26.69 -15.37 14.93
N PHE A 100 -25.99 -14.26 14.73
CA PHE A 100 -25.94 -13.15 15.68
C PHE A 100 -27.29 -12.42 15.78
N LEU A 101 -27.90 -12.06 14.65
CA LEU A 101 -29.25 -11.48 14.61
C LEU A 101 -30.29 -12.38 15.28
N ALA A 102 -30.22 -13.69 15.06
CA ALA A 102 -31.11 -14.66 15.70
C ALA A 102 -30.97 -14.66 17.23
N THR A 103 -29.74 -14.58 17.73
CA THR A 103 -29.49 -14.45 19.18
C THR A 103 -30.01 -13.14 19.73
N LEU A 104 -29.79 -12.02 19.05
CA LEU A 104 -30.34 -10.73 19.47
C LEU A 104 -31.87 -10.79 19.59
N LYS A 105 -32.53 -11.42 18.61
CA LYS A 105 -33.99 -11.66 18.63
C LYS A 105 -34.43 -12.55 19.81
N GLN A 106 -33.70 -13.62 20.10
CA GLN A 106 -33.97 -14.52 21.23
C GLN A 106 -33.95 -13.78 22.58
N TYR A 107 -33.04 -12.81 22.74
CA TYR A 107 -32.92 -11.99 23.96
C TYR A 107 -33.73 -10.69 23.90
N LYS A 108 -34.72 -10.59 23.00
CA LYS A 108 -35.64 -9.45 22.86
C LYS A 108 -34.96 -8.13 22.51
N VAL A 109 -33.85 -8.17 21.78
CA VAL A 109 -33.16 -7.01 21.20
C VAL A 109 -33.23 -7.09 19.67
N PRO A 110 -34.41 -6.98 19.04
CA PRO A 110 -34.52 -7.12 17.58
C PRO A 110 -33.89 -5.92 16.85
N ILE A 111 -33.15 -6.20 15.79
CA ILE A 111 -32.70 -5.19 14.82
C ILE A 111 -33.61 -5.31 13.60
N VAL A 112 -34.64 -4.48 13.58
CA VAL A 112 -35.72 -4.55 12.58
C VAL A 112 -35.23 -4.13 11.19
N GLU A 113 -34.21 -3.27 11.13
CA GLU A 113 -33.65 -2.72 9.87
C GLU A 113 -33.11 -3.80 8.92
N TYR A 114 -32.73 -4.96 9.45
CA TYR A 114 -32.16 -6.07 8.69
C TYR A 114 -33.10 -7.28 8.55
N GLU A 115 -34.31 -7.22 9.10
CA GLU A 115 -35.30 -8.27 8.91
C GLU A 115 -35.76 -8.34 7.44
N GLY A 116 -35.72 -9.54 6.85
CA GLY A 116 -36.15 -9.77 5.46
C GLY A 116 -35.08 -9.53 4.39
N LEU A 117 -33.90 -9.01 4.75
CA LEU A 117 -32.78 -8.90 3.81
C LEU A 117 -32.21 -10.29 3.48
N LYS A 118 -32.25 -10.67 2.20
CA LYS A 118 -31.65 -11.94 1.74
C LYS A 118 -30.13 -11.94 1.84
N VAL A 119 -29.48 -10.80 1.61
CA VAL A 119 -28.01 -10.66 1.65
C VAL A 119 -27.67 -9.38 2.41
N LEU A 120 -26.72 -9.47 3.34
CA LEU A 120 -26.17 -8.33 4.07
C LEU A 120 -24.87 -7.90 3.39
N THR A 121 -24.66 -6.59 3.20
CA THR A 121 -23.38 -6.06 2.69
C THR A 121 -22.35 -6.03 3.81
N LEU A 122 -21.05 -5.86 3.48
CA LEU A 122 -20.02 -5.65 4.51
C LEU A 122 -20.37 -4.46 5.41
N ASP A 123 -20.90 -3.39 4.85
CA ASP A 123 -21.25 -2.18 5.62
C ASP A 123 -22.39 -2.47 6.62
N HIS A 124 -23.40 -3.24 6.21
CA HIS A 124 -24.47 -3.66 7.13
C HIS A 124 -23.92 -4.52 8.27
N ILE A 125 -23.04 -5.47 7.95
CA ILE A 125 -22.43 -6.39 8.93
C ILE A 125 -21.49 -5.62 9.87
N GLN A 126 -20.74 -4.65 9.34
CA GLN A 126 -19.88 -3.77 10.13
C GLN A 126 -20.70 -2.92 11.11
N ALA A 127 -21.78 -2.31 10.64
CA ALA A 127 -22.70 -1.54 11.49
C ALA A 127 -23.35 -2.43 12.56
N LEU A 128 -23.77 -3.64 12.18
CA LEU A 128 -24.28 -4.66 13.09
C LEU A 128 -23.27 -5.00 14.18
N ALA A 129 -22.00 -5.19 13.83
CA ALA A 129 -20.93 -5.56 14.75
C ALA A 129 -20.41 -4.38 15.58
N THR A 130 -20.80 -3.14 15.28
CA THR A 130 -20.33 -1.93 15.96
C THR A 130 -21.50 -1.10 16.49
N SER A 131 -21.88 -0.04 15.77
CA SER A 131 -22.79 1.02 16.21
C SER A 131 -24.18 0.52 16.64
N LEU A 132 -24.74 -0.47 15.93
CA LEU A 132 -26.09 -0.95 16.20
C LEU A 132 -26.18 -1.82 17.47
N THR A 133 -25.07 -2.44 17.86
CA THR A 133 -25.02 -3.34 19.03
C THR A 133 -24.05 -2.86 20.10
N GLU A 134 -23.69 -1.58 20.06
CA GLU A 134 -22.82 -0.97 21.06
C GLU A 134 -23.57 -0.74 22.38
N ASN A 135 -22.92 -1.09 23.50
CA ASN A 135 -23.40 -0.83 24.86
C ASN A 135 -24.79 -1.41 25.17
N LEU A 136 -25.14 -2.55 24.57
CA LEU A 136 -26.44 -3.21 24.78
C LEU A 136 -26.75 -3.52 26.25
N LYS A 137 -25.72 -3.77 27.07
CA LYS A 137 -25.86 -3.95 28.53
C LYS A 137 -26.63 -2.79 29.18
N ASN A 138 -26.23 -1.57 28.87
CA ASN A 138 -26.78 -0.35 29.46
C ASN A 138 -28.08 0.07 28.75
N LYS A 139 -28.16 -0.10 27.43
CA LYS A 139 -29.31 0.33 26.63
C LYS A 139 -30.56 -0.54 26.82
N GLN A 140 -30.39 -1.84 27.08
CA GLN A 140 -31.49 -2.81 27.06
C GLN A 140 -31.71 -3.53 28.41
N GLY A 141 -31.01 -3.12 29.47
CA GLY A 141 -31.20 -3.70 30.81
C GLY A 141 -30.93 -5.21 30.89
N LEU A 142 -29.98 -5.70 30.07
CA LEU A 142 -29.69 -7.13 29.95
C LEU A 142 -29.00 -7.67 31.22
N ARG A 143 -29.31 -8.92 31.57
CA ARG A 143 -28.62 -9.63 32.67
C ARG A 143 -27.12 -9.71 32.37
N PRO A 144 -26.23 -9.57 33.38
CA PRO A 144 -24.78 -9.50 33.16
C PRO A 144 -24.20 -10.63 32.30
N LYS A 145 -24.54 -11.89 32.61
CA LYS A 145 -24.08 -13.06 31.84
C LYS A 145 -24.54 -13.05 30.37
N VAL A 146 -25.75 -12.56 30.11
CA VAL A 146 -26.30 -12.47 28.75
C VAL A 146 -25.61 -11.35 27.98
N ALA A 147 -25.39 -10.20 28.63
CA ALA A 147 -24.67 -9.08 28.04
C ALA A 147 -23.22 -9.45 27.67
N GLU A 148 -22.51 -10.17 28.55
CA GLU A 148 -21.15 -10.67 28.28
C GLU A 148 -21.10 -11.64 27.10
N MET A 149 -22.07 -12.57 27.02
CA MET A 149 -22.17 -13.51 25.91
C MET A 149 -22.44 -12.79 24.58
N ILE A 150 -23.40 -11.86 24.53
CA ILE A 150 -23.72 -11.07 23.33
C ILE A 150 -22.51 -10.24 22.91
N GLU A 151 -21.81 -9.62 23.86
CA GLU A 151 -20.60 -8.83 23.61
C GLU A 151 -19.46 -9.70 23.06
N SER A 152 -19.27 -10.91 23.60
CA SER A 152 -18.31 -11.88 23.05
C SER A 152 -18.62 -12.25 21.60
N ARG A 153 -19.90 -12.52 21.29
CA ARG A 153 -20.33 -12.81 19.91
C ARG A 153 -20.18 -11.61 18.99
N ARG A 154 -20.49 -10.40 19.47
CA ARG A 154 -20.30 -9.13 18.73
C ARG A 154 -18.83 -8.94 18.36
N LYS A 155 -17.92 -9.14 19.31
CA LYS A 155 -16.46 -9.09 19.07
C LYS A 155 -16.02 -10.13 18.05
N GLY A 156 -16.51 -11.37 18.14
CA GLY A 156 -16.26 -12.42 17.16
C GLY A 156 -16.68 -12.00 15.75
N LEU A 157 -17.91 -11.49 15.60
CA LEU A 157 -18.42 -10.99 14.32
C LEU A 157 -17.59 -9.80 13.79
N GLN A 158 -17.20 -8.88 14.67
CA GLN A 158 -16.35 -7.74 14.32
C GLN A 158 -14.98 -8.19 13.77
N MET A 159 -14.38 -9.22 14.37
CA MET A 159 -13.12 -9.81 13.90
C MET A 159 -13.28 -10.47 12.53
N SER A 160 -14.30 -11.32 12.35
CA SER A 160 -14.59 -11.97 11.06
C SER A 160 -14.87 -10.94 9.94
N CYS A 161 -15.59 -9.86 10.27
CA CYS A 161 -15.90 -8.77 9.33
C CYS A 161 -14.63 -8.03 8.92
N SER A 162 -13.78 -7.68 9.89
CA SER A 162 -12.50 -7.01 9.65
C SER A 162 -11.55 -7.86 8.82
N GLN A 163 -11.47 -9.17 9.10
CA GLN A 163 -10.65 -10.11 8.32
C GLN A 163 -11.14 -10.23 6.88
N THR A 164 -12.45 -10.43 6.66
CA THR A 164 -13.04 -10.56 5.32
C THR A 164 -12.84 -9.28 4.50
N SER A 165 -13.02 -8.11 5.13
CA SER A 165 -12.78 -6.81 4.51
C SER A 165 -11.31 -6.62 4.13
N SER A 166 -10.39 -7.03 5.01
CA SER A 166 -8.95 -6.97 4.76
C SER A 166 -8.55 -7.82 3.55
N GLU A 167 -8.99 -9.08 3.49
CA GLU A 167 -8.70 -9.98 2.37
C GLU A 167 -9.24 -9.45 1.03
N GLN A 168 -10.49 -8.96 1.02
CA GLN A 168 -11.07 -8.31 -0.16
C GLN A 168 -10.24 -7.09 -0.59
N ASN A 169 -9.77 -6.29 0.36
CA ASN A 169 -8.96 -5.12 0.07
C ASN A 169 -7.57 -5.49 -0.48
N THR A 170 -6.93 -6.54 0.04
CA THR A 170 -5.66 -7.07 -0.48
C THR A 170 -5.78 -7.45 -1.95
N PHE A 171 -6.78 -8.27 -2.31
CA PHE A 171 -7.02 -8.61 -3.71
C PHE A 171 -7.35 -7.40 -4.57
N ASN A 172 -8.11 -6.45 -4.03
CA ASN A 172 -8.47 -5.24 -4.76
C ASN A 172 -7.27 -4.35 -5.07
N ILE A 173 -6.37 -4.16 -4.11
CA ILE A 173 -5.17 -3.33 -4.27
C ILE A 173 -4.28 -3.91 -5.37
N ALA A 174 -3.95 -5.20 -5.28
CA ALA A 174 -3.11 -5.88 -6.27
C ALA A 174 -3.73 -5.82 -7.67
N THR A 175 -5.04 -6.12 -7.78
CA THR A 175 -5.75 -6.15 -9.06
C THR A 175 -5.84 -4.76 -9.70
N GLN A 176 -6.22 -3.74 -8.93
CA GLN A 176 -6.36 -2.38 -9.44
C GLN A 176 -5.00 -1.78 -9.82
N ALA A 177 -3.93 -2.09 -9.07
CA ALA A 177 -2.58 -1.67 -9.43
C ALA A 177 -2.08 -2.33 -10.72
N ALA A 178 -2.34 -3.64 -10.91
CA ALA A 178 -2.02 -4.33 -12.16
C ALA A 178 -2.79 -3.76 -13.36
N LEU A 179 -4.09 -3.49 -13.20
CA LEU A 179 -4.93 -2.84 -14.23
C LEU A 179 -4.42 -1.43 -14.57
N ALA A 180 -4.08 -0.63 -13.57
CA ALA A 180 -3.52 0.70 -13.75
C ALA A 180 -2.16 0.63 -14.46
N GLY A 181 -1.32 -0.33 -14.08
CA GLY A 181 -0.05 -0.61 -14.75
C GLY A 181 -0.20 -0.97 -16.22
N ALA A 182 -1.22 -1.75 -16.58
CA ALA A 182 -1.52 -2.07 -17.97
C ALA A 182 -1.92 -0.83 -18.78
N VAL A 183 -2.75 0.04 -18.19
CA VAL A 183 -3.16 1.31 -18.79
C VAL A 183 -1.98 2.25 -19.02
N VAL A 184 -1.03 2.31 -18.08
CA VAL A 184 0.22 3.04 -18.22
C VAL A 184 1.08 2.43 -19.33
N CYS A 185 1.40 1.13 -19.25
CA CYS A 185 2.31 0.50 -20.20
C CYS A 185 1.80 0.52 -21.66
N LEU A 186 0.48 0.56 -21.85
CA LEU A 186 -0.17 0.72 -23.15
C LEU A 186 -0.29 2.20 -23.59
N ASN A 187 0.23 3.18 -22.87
CA ASN A 187 0.08 4.60 -23.16
C ASN A 187 -1.39 5.02 -23.40
N CYS A 188 -2.34 4.40 -22.69
CA CYS A 188 -3.78 4.61 -22.90
C CYS A 188 -4.45 5.32 -21.72
N LEU A 189 -3.73 6.26 -21.10
CA LEU A 189 -4.16 7.00 -19.91
C LEU A 189 -5.52 7.70 -20.11
N PRO A 190 -6.40 7.69 -19.09
CA PRO A 190 -7.60 8.51 -19.09
C PRO A 190 -7.28 10.01 -19.00
N GLU A 191 -8.27 10.85 -19.28
CA GLU A 191 -8.17 12.31 -19.08
C GLU A 191 -7.92 12.62 -17.59
N ARG A 192 -8.76 12.07 -16.71
CA ARG A 192 -8.60 12.17 -15.26
C ARG A 192 -7.65 11.08 -14.76
N LEU A 193 -6.53 11.47 -14.14
CA LEU A 193 -5.47 10.53 -13.74
C LEU A 193 -5.72 9.78 -12.42
N ASN A 194 -6.66 10.23 -11.58
CA ASN A 194 -6.91 9.62 -10.26
C ASN A 194 -7.21 8.10 -10.31
N PRO A 195 -8.01 7.58 -11.28
CA PRO A 195 -8.23 6.14 -11.42
C PRO A 195 -6.97 5.33 -11.73
N VAL A 196 -5.86 5.96 -12.12
CA VAL A 196 -4.58 5.29 -12.39
C VAL A 196 -3.57 5.55 -11.26
N ILE A 197 -3.42 6.81 -10.83
CA ILE A 197 -2.50 7.20 -9.76
C ILE A 197 -2.88 6.50 -8.44
N LYS A 198 -4.17 6.51 -8.07
CA LYS A 198 -4.61 6.01 -6.77
C LYS A 198 -4.32 4.52 -6.59
N PRO A 199 -4.67 3.61 -7.53
CA PRO A 199 -4.32 2.20 -7.39
C PRO A 199 -2.82 1.94 -7.25
N ILE A 200 -1.98 2.59 -8.07
CA ILE A 200 -0.52 2.42 -8.02
C ILE A 200 0.02 2.88 -6.67
N MET A 201 -0.40 4.06 -6.21
CA MET A 201 0.02 4.58 -4.90
C MET A 201 -0.51 3.74 -3.74
N GLU A 202 -1.71 3.15 -3.85
CA GLU A 202 -2.26 2.28 -2.80
C GLU A 202 -1.47 0.98 -2.68
N SER A 203 -1.07 0.38 -3.81
CA SER A 203 -0.18 -0.78 -3.81
C SER A 203 1.18 -0.43 -3.21
N LEU A 204 1.78 0.71 -3.55
CA LEU A 204 3.03 1.14 -2.90
C LEU A 204 2.90 1.30 -1.38
N LYS A 205 1.72 1.67 -0.86
CA LYS A 205 1.52 1.89 0.57
C LYS A 205 1.13 0.63 1.35
N ARG A 206 0.56 -0.38 0.70
CA ARG A 206 -0.15 -1.48 1.40
C ARG A 206 0.14 -2.87 0.86
N GLU A 207 0.80 -3.00 -0.29
CA GLU A 207 1.14 -4.30 -0.85
C GLU A 207 2.24 -4.95 0.00
N GLU A 208 1.93 -6.07 0.65
CA GLU A 208 2.90 -6.79 1.49
C GLU A 208 3.85 -7.64 0.66
N VAL A 209 3.45 -8.02 -0.55
CA VAL A 209 4.28 -8.81 -1.47
C VAL A 209 5.26 -7.88 -2.18
N GLU A 210 6.53 -7.92 -1.76
CA GLU A 210 7.58 -7.01 -2.25
C GLU A 210 7.71 -7.01 -3.79
N ILE A 211 7.58 -8.16 -4.45
CA ILE A 211 7.65 -8.26 -5.92
C ILE A 211 6.53 -7.46 -6.59
N LEU A 212 5.31 -7.50 -6.04
CA LEU A 212 4.17 -6.74 -6.57
C LEU A 212 4.33 -5.24 -6.26
N GLN A 213 4.84 -4.92 -5.06
CA GLN A 213 5.13 -3.55 -4.66
C GLN A 213 6.21 -2.91 -5.55
N GLN A 214 7.26 -3.64 -5.88
CA GLN A 214 8.32 -3.22 -6.81
C GLN A 214 7.77 -3.07 -8.24
N LEU A 215 6.87 -3.95 -8.68
CA LEU A 215 6.20 -3.81 -9.97
C LEU A 215 5.36 -2.52 -10.04
N SER A 216 4.66 -2.17 -8.97
CA SER A 216 3.95 -0.89 -8.84
C SER A 216 4.89 0.32 -8.91
N ALA A 217 6.11 0.23 -8.36
CA ALA A 217 7.13 1.28 -8.52
C ALA A 217 7.53 1.47 -10.00
N GLN A 218 7.73 0.38 -10.74
CA GLN A 218 8.02 0.44 -12.18
C GLN A 218 6.88 1.07 -12.98
N TYR A 219 5.62 0.75 -12.63
CA TYR A 219 4.46 1.39 -13.25
C TYR A 219 4.38 2.87 -12.91
N LEU A 220 4.66 3.26 -11.66
CA LEU A 220 4.64 4.66 -11.24
C LEU A 220 5.63 5.50 -12.04
N VAL A 221 6.86 5.02 -12.21
CA VAL A 221 7.91 5.75 -12.91
C VAL A 221 7.55 6.03 -14.37
N ARG A 222 7.00 5.03 -15.06
CA ARG A 222 6.51 5.20 -16.43
C ARG A 222 5.36 6.19 -16.51
N LEU A 223 4.43 6.13 -15.55
CA LEU A 223 3.35 7.10 -15.43
C LEU A 223 3.89 8.53 -15.24
N LEU A 224 4.90 8.72 -14.39
CA LEU A 224 5.53 10.04 -14.16
C LEU A 224 6.16 10.59 -15.46
N ASP A 225 6.79 9.73 -16.27
CA ASP A 225 7.38 10.10 -17.55
C ASP A 225 6.30 10.48 -18.58
N GLU A 226 5.21 9.71 -18.67
CA GLU A 226 4.10 9.98 -19.60
C GLU A 226 3.33 11.26 -19.29
N ILE A 227 3.31 11.70 -18.02
CA ILE A 227 2.54 12.88 -17.60
C ILE A 227 3.40 14.11 -17.30
N VAL A 228 4.71 14.06 -17.59
CA VAL A 228 5.63 15.18 -17.33
C VAL A 228 5.19 16.48 -18.02
N GLU A 229 4.69 16.38 -19.25
CA GLU A 229 4.24 17.53 -20.06
C GLU A 229 2.77 17.93 -19.79
N ARG A 230 2.04 17.22 -18.91
CA ARG A 230 0.65 17.57 -18.62
C ARG A 230 0.57 18.85 -17.78
N ASN A 231 -0.46 19.67 -18.03
CA ASN A 231 -0.75 20.86 -17.24
C ASN A 231 -2.19 20.80 -16.67
N PRO A 232 -2.38 20.74 -15.33
CA PRO A 232 -1.36 20.69 -14.28
C PRO A 232 -0.67 19.32 -14.18
N CYS A 233 0.64 19.32 -13.90
CA CYS A 233 1.44 18.11 -13.71
C CYS A 233 1.32 17.60 -12.26
N PRO A 234 0.87 16.36 -12.02
CA PRO A 234 0.74 15.82 -10.66
C PRO A 234 2.05 15.31 -10.07
N ASN A 235 3.14 15.24 -10.84
CA ASN A 235 4.41 14.62 -10.44
C ASN A 235 4.92 15.18 -9.10
N ASN A 236 4.97 16.50 -8.94
CA ASN A 236 5.48 17.13 -7.73
C ASN A 236 4.72 16.69 -6.47
N LYS A 237 3.41 16.52 -6.56
CA LYS A 237 2.57 16.04 -5.45
C LYS A 237 2.86 14.58 -5.12
N ILE A 238 3.05 13.74 -6.15
CA ILE A 238 3.38 12.32 -5.98
C ILE A 238 4.75 12.19 -5.29
N ILE A 239 5.78 12.89 -5.79
CA ILE A 239 7.14 12.86 -5.23
C ILE A 239 7.16 13.34 -3.77
N THR A 240 6.42 14.40 -3.46
CA THR A 240 6.30 14.91 -2.08
C THR A 240 5.63 13.89 -1.15
N ASN A 241 4.62 13.15 -1.67
CA ASN A 241 4.00 12.08 -0.91
C ASN A 241 4.97 10.91 -0.66
N LEU A 242 5.76 10.50 -1.66
CA LEU A 242 6.80 9.47 -1.48
C LEU A 242 7.83 9.86 -0.42
N GLY A 243 8.30 11.12 -0.43
CA GLY A 243 9.20 11.63 0.62
C GLY A 243 8.56 11.58 2.01
N THR A 244 7.25 11.76 2.11
CA THR A 244 6.52 11.59 3.39
C THR A 244 6.47 10.13 3.82
N LEU A 245 6.22 9.21 2.90
CA LEU A 245 6.15 7.77 3.15
C LEU A 245 7.51 7.18 3.56
N LEU A 246 8.63 7.73 3.09
CA LEU A 246 9.95 7.27 3.53
C LEU A 246 10.17 7.39 5.05
N LYS A 247 9.57 8.40 5.68
CA LYS A 247 9.79 8.74 7.09
C LYS A 247 8.66 8.29 8.03
N THR A 248 7.72 7.47 7.57
CA THR A 248 6.59 7.00 8.41
C THR A 248 7.02 5.91 9.40
N ASP A 249 8.03 5.12 9.06
CA ASP A 249 8.57 4.05 9.89
C ASP A 249 9.50 4.63 10.96
N THR A 250 9.02 4.80 12.18
CA THR A 250 9.78 5.42 13.28
C THR A 250 10.92 4.55 13.80
N ASP A 251 10.89 3.25 13.51
CA ASP A 251 11.97 2.34 13.91
C ASP A 251 13.16 2.49 12.93
N PHE A 252 12.90 2.93 11.70
CA PHE A 252 13.93 3.23 10.70
C PHE A 252 14.32 4.71 10.67
N THR A 253 13.34 5.60 10.63
CA THR A 253 13.52 7.06 10.60
C THR A 253 13.07 7.64 11.95
N PRO A 254 14.00 7.86 12.90
CA PRO A 254 13.65 8.35 14.22
C PRO A 254 13.03 9.75 14.14
N LYS A 255 11.99 9.98 14.94
CA LYS A 255 11.43 11.33 15.11
C LYS A 255 12.33 12.13 16.03
N ILE A 256 12.79 13.27 15.56
CA ILE A 256 13.55 14.21 16.38
C ILE A 256 12.55 14.99 17.23
N VAL A 257 12.50 14.68 18.52
CA VAL A 257 11.65 15.38 19.50
C VAL A 257 12.46 16.47 20.16
N ILE A 258 11.92 17.69 20.16
CA ILE A 258 12.55 18.86 20.77
C ILE A 258 12.09 18.93 22.23
N PRO A 259 12.99 18.85 23.23
CA PRO A 259 12.60 18.97 24.63
C PRO A 259 12.01 20.35 24.92
N VAL A 260 10.86 20.37 25.61
CA VAL A 260 10.13 21.58 25.98
C VAL A 260 10.70 22.22 27.26
N GLU A 261 11.32 21.42 28.13
CA GLU A 261 11.81 21.87 29.45
C GLU A 261 13.27 22.37 29.41
N PRO A 262 13.64 23.34 30.27
CA PRO A 262 15.01 23.80 30.43
C PRO A 262 15.88 22.76 31.15
N TYR A 263 17.03 22.50 30.54
CA TYR A 263 18.20 21.72 31.00
C TYR A 263 18.27 21.38 32.50
N GLU A 264 18.15 20.09 32.84
CA GLU A 264 18.66 19.54 34.11
C GLU A 264 19.98 18.79 33.83
N SER A 265 21.10 19.29 34.38
CA SER A 265 22.49 18.84 34.14
C SER A 265 22.82 17.35 34.33
N ASN A 266 21.86 16.50 34.72
CA ASN A 266 22.12 15.14 35.21
C ASN A 266 21.45 14.01 34.42
N ARG A 267 20.85 14.28 33.25
CA ARG A 267 20.28 13.24 32.37
C ARG A 267 20.96 13.26 31.00
N CYS A 268 21.95 12.39 30.82
CA CYS A 268 22.70 12.22 29.57
C CYS A 268 21.91 11.42 28.49
N ALA A 269 20.62 11.74 28.32
CA ALA A 269 19.70 11.03 27.42
C ALA A 269 18.79 11.98 26.64
N GLU A 270 19.29 13.17 26.27
CA GLU A 270 18.54 14.13 25.47
C GLU A 270 18.99 14.12 24.00
N ALA A 271 18.04 14.26 23.08
CA ALA A 271 18.25 14.24 21.62
C ALA A 271 19.26 15.27 21.09
N TYR A 272 19.65 16.25 21.92
CA TYR A 272 20.59 17.32 21.57
C TYR A 272 22.04 17.08 22.06
N LEU A 273 22.23 16.24 23.09
CA LEU A 273 23.53 15.99 23.73
C LEU A 273 23.91 14.50 23.77
N GLY A 274 23.03 13.62 23.30
CA GLY A 274 23.24 12.18 23.24
C GLY A 274 23.55 11.65 21.85
N ILE A 275 24.19 10.47 21.80
CA ILE A 275 24.38 9.70 20.57
C ILE A 275 23.15 8.80 20.38
N LEU A 276 22.28 9.14 19.44
CA LEU A 276 21.02 8.42 19.19
C LEU A 276 21.24 6.92 18.88
N THR A 277 22.30 6.59 18.13
CA THR A 277 22.63 5.20 17.80
C THR A 277 22.97 4.38 19.03
N LEU A 278 23.67 4.96 20.02
CA LEU A 278 23.98 4.30 21.28
C LEU A 278 22.70 4.07 22.11
N SER A 279 21.84 5.09 22.22
CA SER A 279 20.56 4.97 22.93
C SER A 279 19.65 3.89 22.31
N ASN A 280 19.64 3.79 20.98
CA ASN A 280 18.88 2.75 20.27
C ASN A 280 19.47 1.35 20.49
N GLN A 281 20.81 1.23 20.52
CA GLN A 281 21.48 -0.03 20.85
C GLN A 281 21.17 -0.48 22.29
N GLU A 282 21.24 0.42 23.27
CA GLU A 282 20.88 0.14 24.67
C GLU A 282 19.42 -0.33 24.79
N LYS A 283 18.48 0.37 24.13
CA LYS A 283 17.06 -0.05 24.11
C LYS A 283 16.89 -1.43 23.50
N ALA A 284 17.54 -1.72 22.37
CA ALA A 284 17.46 -3.04 21.71
C ALA A 284 17.99 -4.17 22.61
N LEU A 285 19.10 -3.94 23.32
CA LEU A 285 19.68 -4.87 24.30
C LEU A 285 18.76 -5.06 25.52
N THR A 286 18.07 -4.00 25.94
CA THR A 286 17.13 -4.05 27.07
C THR A 286 15.87 -4.84 26.72
N VAL A 287 15.36 -4.71 25.50
CA VAL A 287 14.24 -5.52 24.97
C VAL A 287 14.63 -6.99 24.87
N GLN A 288 15.84 -7.30 24.39
CA GLN A 288 16.37 -8.67 24.34
C GLN A 288 16.52 -9.30 25.74
N ASN A 289 16.97 -8.51 26.73
CA ASN A 289 17.12 -9.00 28.11
C ASN A 289 15.80 -9.05 28.90
N GLY A 290 14.84 -8.17 28.58
CA GLY A 290 13.54 -8.06 29.26
C GLY A 290 12.56 -9.20 28.98
N GLN A 291 12.79 -10.00 27.92
CA GLN A 291 12.02 -11.22 27.62
C GLN A 291 12.72 -12.51 28.06
N ALA A 292 13.90 -12.41 28.68
CA ALA A 292 14.64 -13.56 29.18
C ALA A 292 14.73 -13.54 30.71
N THR A 293 13.72 -14.08 31.40
CA THR A 293 13.96 -14.78 32.67
C THR A 293 14.71 -16.08 32.35
N ARG A 294 16.00 -15.97 31.98
CA ARG A 294 16.83 -17.13 31.66
C ARG A 294 18.08 -17.10 32.53
N GLY A 295 18.22 -18.13 33.36
CA GLY A 295 19.32 -18.31 34.29
C GLY A 295 20.69 -18.36 33.59
N PRO A 296 21.77 -18.11 34.34
CA PRO A 296 23.11 -17.92 33.78
C PRO A 296 23.64 -19.21 33.12
N GLY A 297 24.15 -19.11 31.89
CA GLY A 297 25.06 -20.11 31.32
C GLY A 297 24.65 -20.82 30.02
N ARG A 298 23.59 -20.42 29.31
CA ARG A 298 23.23 -21.03 28.01
C ARG A 298 23.54 -20.10 26.83
N PRO A 299 24.40 -20.48 25.87
CA PRO A 299 24.67 -19.65 24.69
C PRO A 299 23.42 -19.54 23.80
N PRO A 300 23.23 -18.41 23.08
CA PRO A 300 22.05 -18.17 22.27
C PRO A 300 22.04 -19.08 21.03
N ASN A 301 21.00 -19.89 20.87
CA ASN A 301 20.62 -20.41 19.56
C ASN A 301 19.87 -19.29 18.83
N VAL A 302 20.56 -18.57 17.96
CA VAL A 302 19.92 -17.66 17.00
C VAL A 302 19.41 -18.52 15.86
N SER A 303 18.22 -19.09 16.01
CA SER A 303 17.50 -19.74 14.91
C SER A 303 16.57 -18.73 14.24
N GLU A 304 16.50 -18.76 12.89
CA GLU A 304 15.66 -17.89 12.04
C GLU A 304 14.21 -17.75 12.53
N VAL A 305 13.69 -18.80 13.17
CA VAL A 305 12.35 -18.87 13.79
C VAL A 305 12.06 -17.73 14.77
N THR A 306 13.08 -17.23 15.49
CA THR A 306 12.90 -16.12 16.46
C THR A 306 12.64 -14.77 15.82
N LEU A 307 13.06 -14.53 14.57
CA LEU A 307 12.81 -13.26 13.86
C LEU A 307 11.39 -13.19 13.28
N GLU A 308 10.80 -14.34 12.94
CA GLU A 308 9.41 -14.44 12.47
C GLU A 308 8.42 -14.28 13.63
N GLU A 309 8.65 -14.92 14.78
CA GLU A 309 7.82 -14.73 15.98
C GLU A 309 7.88 -13.28 16.52
N MET A 310 9.03 -12.59 16.36
CA MET A 310 9.16 -11.16 16.68
C MET A 310 8.40 -10.25 15.71
N ARG A 311 8.16 -10.68 14.46
CA ARG A 311 7.30 -9.98 13.48
C ARG A 311 5.82 -10.22 13.74
N GLU A 312 5.43 -11.34 14.34
CA GLU A 312 4.03 -11.64 14.66
C GLU A 312 3.49 -10.85 15.86
N ALA A 313 4.37 -10.39 16.77
CA ALA A 313 4.03 -9.54 17.90
C ALA A 313 4.16 -8.03 17.62
N GLU A 314 4.46 -7.63 16.37
CA GLU A 314 4.59 -6.22 15.98
C GLU A 314 3.22 -5.51 16.06
N ASP A 315 3.23 -4.29 16.60
CA ASP A 315 2.07 -3.38 16.52
C ASP A 315 1.61 -3.27 15.06
N PRO A 316 0.33 -3.55 14.73
CA PRO A 316 -0.19 -3.44 13.37
C PRO A 316 0.15 -2.13 12.67
N GLN A 317 0.26 -1.02 13.41
CA GLN A 317 0.64 0.27 12.86
C GLN A 317 2.10 0.31 12.42
N LYS A 318 3.01 -0.34 13.16
CA LYS A 318 4.42 -0.45 12.77
C LYS A 318 4.59 -1.23 11.49
N LYS A 319 3.90 -2.36 11.35
CA LYS A 319 3.90 -3.16 10.12
C LYS A 319 3.45 -2.31 8.92
N ILE A 320 2.36 -1.56 9.05
CA ILE A 320 1.87 -0.65 7.99
C ILE A 320 2.91 0.41 7.63
N ASN A 321 3.51 1.07 8.62
CA ASN A 321 4.51 2.12 8.39
C ASN A 321 5.75 1.57 7.68
N ARG A 322 6.18 0.34 8.03
CA ARG A 322 7.28 -0.35 7.38
C ARG A 322 6.98 -0.65 5.91
N VAL A 323 5.80 -1.20 5.60
CA VAL A 323 5.38 -1.48 4.22
C VAL A 323 5.37 -0.20 3.39
N GLN A 324 4.84 0.90 3.94
CA GLN A 324 4.81 2.21 3.28
C GLN A 324 6.22 2.74 2.95
N ARG A 325 7.14 2.64 3.91
CA ARG A 325 8.54 3.03 3.69
C ARG A 325 9.18 2.21 2.59
N ILE A 326 9.04 0.87 2.63
CA ILE A 326 9.62 -0.02 1.62
C ILE A 326 9.12 0.33 0.21
N GLY A 327 7.82 0.55 0.05
CA GLY A 327 7.26 0.95 -1.24
C GLY A 327 7.77 2.30 -1.72
N ALA A 328 7.91 3.28 -0.82
CA ALA A 328 8.51 4.57 -1.17
C ALA A 328 9.99 4.45 -1.55
N THR A 329 10.74 3.57 -0.88
CA THR A 329 12.13 3.24 -1.23
C THR A 329 12.23 2.65 -2.64
N PHE A 330 11.38 1.68 -2.98
CA PHE A 330 11.34 1.12 -4.33
C PHE A 330 10.99 2.16 -5.38
N ALA A 331 9.99 3.00 -5.12
CA ALA A 331 9.59 4.07 -6.03
C ALA A 331 10.72 5.06 -6.29
N ILE A 332 11.36 5.60 -5.25
CA ILE A 332 12.45 6.57 -5.39
C ILE A 332 13.67 5.94 -6.08
N THR A 333 14.02 4.71 -5.71
CA THR A 333 15.10 3.94 -6.36
C THR A 333 14.84 3.80 -7.85
N GLU A 334 13.63 3.40 -8.24
CA GLU A 334 13.26 3.20 -9.64
C GLU A 334 13.19 4.53 -10.41
N ILE A 335 12.71 5.61 -9.77
CA ILE A 335 12.70 6.97 -10.35
C ILE A 335 14.13 7.37 -10.71
N CYS A 336 15.08 7.25 -9.78
CA CYS A 336 16.48 7.60 -10.01
C CYS A 336 17.08 6.79 -11.15
N ARG A 337 16.89 5.47 -11.15
CA ARG A 337 17.42 4.56 -12.18
C ARG A 337 16.84 4.83 -13.57
N TYR A 338 15.54 5.09 -13.66
CA TYR A 338 14.87 5.26 -14.94
C TYR A 338 15.17 6.61 -15.59
N PHE A 339 15.18 7.69 -14.81
CA PHE A 339 15.41 9.03 -15.37
C PHE A 339 16.91 9.35 -15.50
N GLY A 340 17.79 8.78 -14.68
CA GLY A 340 19.23 9.00 -14.75
C GLY A 340 19.61 10.48 -14.90
N ASP A 341 20.35 10.80 -15.95
CA ASP A 341 20.80 12.17 -16.26
C ASP A 341 19.64 13.17 -16.46
N ASP A 342 18.47 12.70 -16.90
CA ASP A 342 17.29 13.52 -17.16
C ASP A 342 16.48 13.84 -15.89
N LEU A 343 16.85 13.29 -14.73
CA LEU A 343 16.09 13.43 -13.49
C LEU A 343 15.84 14.90 -13.10
N LYS A 344 16.88 15.73 -13.14
CA LYS A 344 16.78 17.15 -12.76
C LYS A 344 15.82 17.93 -13.66
N ARG A 345 15.70 17.50 -14.91
CA ARG A 345 14.87 18.17 -15.92
C ARG A 345 13.43 17.68 -15.85
N LYS A 346 13.21 16.37 -15.81
CA LYS A 346 11.86 15.77 -15.85
C LYS A 346 11.19 15.69 -14.48
N ILE A 347 11.95 15.44 -13.42
CA ILE A 347 11.45 15.29 -12.05
C ILE A 347 12.25 16.21 -11.12
N PRO A 348 12.21 17.54 -11.31
CA PRO A 348 13.02 18.49 -10.51
C PRO A 348 12.74 18.36 -9.01
N LYS A 349 11.50 18.02 -8.62
CA LYS A 349 11.09 17.95 -7.23
C LYS A 349 11.92 16.98 -6.38
N ILE A 350 12.41 15.88 -6.95
CA ILE A 350 13.23 14.94 -6.18
C ILE A 350 14.60 15.53 -5.85
N TRP A 351 15.15 16.32 -6.78
CA TRP A 351 16.42 17.03 -6.60
C TRP A 351 16.27 18.13 -5.55
N GLU A 352 15.18 18.90 -5.63
CA GLU A 352 14.80 19.89 -4.63
C GLU A 352 14.75 19.28 -3.22
N LEU A 353 14.06 18.15 -3.06
CA LEU A 353 13.96 17.46 -1.76
C LEU A 353 15.34 17.05 -1.21
N MET A 354 16.28 16.63 -2.07
CA MET A 354 17.64 16.29 -1.62
C MET A 354 18.48 17.52 -1.28
N THR A 355 18.40 18.60 -2.07
CA THR A 355 19.40 19.67 -2.00
C THR A 355 18.97 20.96 -1.36
N ASP A 356 17.69 21.33 -1.42
CA ASP A 356 17.26 22.70 -1.10
C ASP A 356 17.44 23.00 0.38
N PHE A 357 17.01 22.09 1.25
CA PHE A 357 17.23 22.23 2.69
C PHE A 357 18.72 22.40 3.01
N MET A 358 19.56 21.51 2.47
CA MET A 358 21.01 21.54 2.72
C MET A 358 21.64 22.85 2.22
N ARG A 359 21.20 23.35 1.07
CA ARG A 359 21.71 24.59 0.46
C ARG A 359 21.30 25.84 1.23
N GLU A 360 20.06 25.90 1.68
CA GLU A 360 19.50 27.10 2.32
C GLU A 360 19.83 27.18 3.81
N LYS A 361 19.91 26.02 4.48
CA LYS A 361 19.90 25.93 5.94
C LYS A 361 21.22 25.46 6.55
N LEU A 362 22.05 24.71 5.81
CA LEU A 362 23.35 24.21 6.25
C LEU A 362 24.54 25.04 5.71
N THR A 363 24.40 26.37 5.66
CA THR A 363 25.53 27.26 5.32
C THR A 363 26.38 27.58 6.56
N LYS A 364 27.64 27.98 6.34
CA LYS A 364 28.55 28.36 7.44
C LYS A 364 28.00 29.54 8.25
N GLU A 365 27.36 30.51 7.59
CA GLU A 365 26.73 31.65 8.26
C GLU A 365 25.46 31.26 9.02
N ALA A 366 24.69 30.28 8.52
CA ALA A 366 23.51 29.79 9.22
C ALA A 366 23.87 28.95 10.45
N THR A 367 24.93 28.13 10.38
CA THR A 367 25.31 27.16 11.43
C THR A 367 25.53 27.80 12.81
N SER A 368 26.05 29.02 12.87
CA SER A 368 26.23 29.77 14.13
C SER A 368 24.88 30.15 14.80
N GLY A 369 23.82 30.35 14.01
CA GLY A 369 22.45 30.53 14.49
C GLY A 369 21.80 29.24 14.98
N TRP A 370 22.20 28.08 14.47
CA TRP A 370 21.58 26.78 14.81
C TRP A 370 21.98 26.29 16.20
N LEU A 371 23.14 26.73 16.69
CA LEU A 371 23.56 26.50 18.07
C LEU A 371 22.74 27.30 19.09
N THR A 372 22.00 28.32 18.64
CA THR A 372 21.26 29.24 19.51
C THR A 372 19.74 29.20 19.30
N VAL A 373 19.26 28.66 18.17
CA VAL A 373 17.83 28.60 17.82
C VAL A 373 17.35 27.14 17.85
N LYS A 374 16.30 26.88 18.66
CA LYS A 374 15.53 25.63 18.56
C LYS A 374 14.80 25.63 17.22
N LEU A 375 15.05 24.61 16.39
CA LEU A 375 14.36 24.44 15.11
C LEU A 375 12.87 24.20 15.33
N ALA A 376 12.02 24.60 14.39
CA ALA A 376 10.61 24.21 14.43
C ALA A 376 10.45 22.72 14.04
N GLU A 377 9.40 22.05 14.52
CA GLU A 377 9.10 20.65 14.15
C GLU A 377 8.99 20.46 12.63
N GLU A 378 8.46 21.46 11.93
CA GLU A 378 8.34 21.46 10.47
C GLU A 378 9.72 21.42 9.79
N GLN A 379 10.66 22.26 10.22
CA GLN A 379 12.03 22.30 9.71
C GLN A 379 12.77 20.99 9.98
N MET A 380 12.53 20.36 11.14
CA MET A 380 13.07 19.04 11.45
C MET A 380 12.48 17.97 10.52
N GLY A 381 11.18 18.05 10.23
CA GLY A 381 10.50 17.17 9.30
C GLY A 381 11.05 17.30 7.87
N GLU A 382 11.39 18.51 7.44
CA GLU A 382 12.03 18.79 6.14
C GLU A 382 13.45 18.23 6.10
N LEU A 383 14.26 18.46 7.13
CA LEU A 383 15.60 17.87 7.24
C LEU A 383 15.56 16.35 7.12
N MET A 384 14.68 15.69 7.90
CA MET A 384 14.54 14.23 7.84
C MET A 384 14.11 13.75 6.46
N THR A 385 13.25 14.50 5.77
CA THR A 385 12.87 14.17 4.38
C THR A 385 14.07 14.28 3.46
N SER A 386 14.83 15.37 3.56
CA SER A 386 16.01 15.61 2.73
C SER A 386 17.08 14.55 2.92
N LEU A 387 17.39 14.19 4.17
CA LEU A 387 18.35 13.14 4.49
C LEU A 387 17.89 11.77 3.99
N GLN A 388 16.64 11.39 4.22
CA GLN A 388 16.12 10.08 3.81
C GLN A 388 15.99 9.95 2.29
N VAL A 389 15.52 10.99 1.60
CA VAL A 389 15.48 10.98 0.13
C VAL A 389 16.91 10.90 -0.42
N THR A 390 17.87 11.63 0.17
CA THR A 390 19.28 11.58 -0.25
C THR A 390 19.87 10.18 -0.04
N GLU A 391 19.65 9.56 1.12
CA GLU A 391 20.13 8.21 1.43
C GLU A 391 19.65 7.17 0.41
N VAL A 392 18.38 7.24 -0.01
CA VAL A 392 17.79 6.29 -0.96
C VAL A 392 18.15 6.62 -2.41
N ALA A 393 18.10 7.90 -2.78
CA ALA A 393 18.27 8.34 -4.16
C ALA A 393 19.74 8.31 -4.60
N PHE A 394 20.67 8.83 -3.78
CA PHE A 394 22.06 9.05 -4.17
C PHE A 394 22.80 7.80 -4.67
N PRO A 395 22.63 6.60 -4.09
CA PRO A 395 23.28 5.39 -4.60
C PRO A 395 22.80 4.94 -6.00
N ASN A 396 21.71 5.53 -6.50
CA ASN A 396 21.04 5.15 -7.74
C ASN A 396 21.11 6.26 -8.81
N LEU A 397 21.90 7.31 -8.59
CA LEU A 397 22.09 8.46 -9.48
C LEU A 397 23.40 8.43 -10.24
#